data_AF-F4RQN8-F1
#
_entry.id   AF-F4RQN8-F1
#
_cell.length_a   1.000
_cell.length_b   1.000
_cell.length_c   1.000
_cell.angle_alpha   90.00
_cell.angle_beta   90.00
_cell.angle_gamma   90.00
#
_symmetry.space_group_name_H-M   'P 1'
#
loop_
_entity.id
_entity.type
_entity.pdbx_description
1 polymer ?
#
loop_
_entity_poly.entity_id
_entity_poly.type
_entity_poly.pdbx_seq_one_letter_code
_entity_poly.pdbx_strand_id
1 'polypeptide(L)'
;MTQFPKLRVLRSQYVNHLLDYPKWAEWTIFQNVEVFITPYRRGNAYWRNEMKEIAKLPMPANLLHFVFVVEKGYIIKRDELMREFGKQGISCHFTTRLTHRDLLTLVTGLERDSQEEVDDDGLGQVIAL
;
A
#
# COMPACT_ATOMS: atom_id res chain seq x y z
N MET A 1 -22.74 -9.05 0.74
CA MET A 1 -21.38 -9.06 0.16
C MET A 1 -20.45 -9.72 1.17
N THR A 2 -19.54 -10.57 0.73
CA THR A 2 -18.59 -11.26 1.61
C THR A 2 -17.54 -10.27 2.11
N GLN A 3 -17.42 -10.13 3.43
CA GLN A 3 -16.42 -9.29 4.08
C GLN A 3 -15.31 -10.14 4.68
N PHE A 4 -14.09 -9.58 4.70
CA PHE A 4 -12.92 -10.21 5.29
C PHE A 4 -12.29 -9.26 6.31
N PRO A 5 -12.87 -9.14 7.53
CA PRO A 5 -12.45 -8.15 8.53
C PRO A 5 -11.00 -8.33 9.02
N LYS A 6 -10.43 -9.52 8.89
CA LYS A 6 -9.05 -9.83 9.30
C LYS A 6 -8.07 -9.88 8.12
N LEU A 7 -8.52 -9.58 6.90
CA LEU A 7 -7.66 -9.63 5.72
C LEU A 7 -6.85 -8.34 5.60
N ARG A 8 -5.64 -8.35 6.17
CA ARG A 8 -4.70 -7.22 6.15
C ARG A 8 -3.72 -7.28 4.97
N VAL A 9 -3.45 -8.48 4.47
CA VAL A 9 -2.45 -8.71 3.41
C VAL A 9 -3.11 -9.41 2.23
N LEU A 10 -2.99 -8.81 1.04
CA LEU A 10 -3.45 -9.41 -0.19
C LEU A 10 -2.31 -9.52 -1.20
N ARG A 11 -2.07 -10.75 -1.67
CA ARG A 11 -1.07 -11.02 -2.71
C ARG A 11 -1.76 -11.41 -4.00
N SER A 12 -1.56 -10.59 -5.04
CA SER A 12 -1.89 -10.96 -6.41
C SER A 12 -0.70 -11.60 -7.09
N GLN A 13 -0.91 -12.74 -7.75
CA GLN A 13 0.10 -13.36 -8.63
C GLN A 13 -0.01 -12.86 -10.07
N TYR A 14 -1.10 -12.18 -10.40
CA TYR A 14 -1.38 -11.69 -11.74
C TYR A 14 -2.33 -10.50 -11.67
N VAL A 15 -1.88 -9.36 -12.18
CA VAL A 15 -2.75 -8.22 -12.47
C VAL A 15 -2.87 -8.17 -13.99
N ASN A 16 -4.11 -8.23 -14.48
CA ASN A 16 -4.36 -8.17 -15.91
C ASN A 16 -4.11 -6.75 -16.41
N HIS A 17 -3.05 -6.60 -17.19
CA HIS A 17 -2.63 -5.33 -17.76
C HIS A 17 -3.40 -4.93 -19.03
N LEU A 18 -4.29 -5.80 -19.50
CA LEU A 18 -5.13 -5.56 -20.69
C LEU A 18 -6.50 -4.97 -20.33
N LEU A 19 -6.76 -4.71 -19.06
CA LEU A 19 -7.98 -4.05 -18.62
C LEU A 19 -7.66 -2.57 -18.40
N ASP A 20 -8.39 -1.69 -19.09
CA ASP A 20 -8.14 -0.24 -19.16
C ASP A 20 -8.28 0.50 -17.80
N TYR A 21 -8.68 -0.18 -16.74
CA TYR A 21 -8.90 0.45 -15.45
C TYR A 21 -8.88 -0.56 -14.30
N PRO A 22 -8.10 -0.34 -13.24
CA PRO A 22 -8.09 -1.23 -12.11
C PRO A 22 -9.29 -0.94 -11.19
N LYS A 23 -10.49 -1.42 -11.57
CA LYS A 23 -11.67 -1.45 -10.68
C LYS A 23 -11.44 -2.25 -9.39
N TRP A 24 -10.31 -2.95 -9.28
CA TRP A 24 -9.99 -3.78 -8.13
C TRP A 24 -9.87 -2.95 -6.84
N ALA A 25 -9.47 -1.67 -6.92
CA ALA A 25 -9.36 -0.81 -5.73
C ALA A 25 -10.72 -0.61 -5.03
N GLU A 26 -11.83 -0.66 -5.78
CA GLU A 26 -13.19 -0.50 -5.26
C GLU A 26 -13.78 -1.82 -4.74
N TRP A 27 -13.10 -2.95 -4.94
CA TRP A 27 -13.63 -4.23 -4.52
C TRP A 27 -13.64 -4.32 -3.00
N THR A 28 -14.75 -4.79 -2.45
CA THR A 28 -14.95 -4.93 -0.98
C THR A 28 -13.88 -5.78 -0.28
N ILE A 29 -13.20 -6.67 -1.01
CA ILE A 29 -12.06 -7.43 -0.47
C ILE A 29 -10.88 -6.56 -0.05
N PHE A 30 -10.73 -5.36 -0.63
CA PHE A 30 -9.67 -4.41 -0.29
C PHE A 30 -9.98 -3.50 0.90
N GLN A 31 -11.21 -3.53 1.43
CA GLN A 31 -11.64 -2.61 2.50
C GLN A 31 -10.72 -2.65 3.73
N ASN A 32 -10.17 -3.80 4.09
CA ASN A 32 -9.30 -3.96 5.26
C ASN A 32 -7.84 -4.27 4.87
N VAL A 33 -7.50 -4.22 3.59
CA VAL A 33 -6.16 -4.56 3.11
C VAL A 33 -5.23 -3.39 3.38
N GLU A 34 -4.19 -3.66 4.14
CA GLU A 34 -3.11 -2.73 4.48
C GLU A 34 -1.89 -2.91 3.58
N VAL A 35 -1.61 -4.16 3.19
CA VAL A 35 -0.46 -4.52 2.36
C VAL A 35 -0.93 -5.22 1.10
N PHE A 36 -0.70 -4.59 -0.05
CA PHE A 36 -0.94 -5.20 -1.35
C PHE A 36 0.38 -5.61 -2.02
N ILE A 37 0.47 -6.87 -2.44
CA ILE A 37 1.66 -7.44 -3.06
C ILE A 37 1.33 -7.86 -4.48
N THR A 38 2.16 -7.45 -5.44
CA THR A 38 1.96 -7.78 -6.85
C THR A 38 3.29 -7.91 -7.58
N PRO A 39 3.38 -8.78 -8.60
CA PRO A 39 4.58 -8.83 -9.41
C PRO A 39 4.73 -7.56 -10.27
N TYR A 40 5.96 -7.07 -10.37
CA TYR A 40 6.33 -5.99 -11.28
C TYR A 40 6.54 -6.56 -12.69
N ARG A 41 5.45 -6.99 -13.34
CA ARG A 41 5.51 -7.56 -14.70
C ARG A 41 5.45 -6.49 -15.79
N ARG A 42 6.13 -6.78 -16.90
CA ARG A 42 6.07 -6.03 -18.19
C ARG A 42 6.48 -4.57 -18.13
N GLY A 43 7.45 -4.28 -17.27
CA GLY A 43 8.18 -3.04 -17.30
C GLY A 43 7.39 -1.82 -16.93
N ASN A 44 8.17 -0.77 -16.72
CA ASN A 44 7.69 0.47 -16.16
C ASN A 44 6.56 1.11 -17.00
N ALA A 45 6.45 0.82 -18.30
CA ALA A 45 5.37 1.31 -19.14
C ALA A 45 3.96 0.91 -18.64
N TYR A 46 3.78 -0.33 -18.20
CA TYR A 46 2.48 -0.78 -17.67
C TYR A 46 2.10 0.00 -16.41
N TRP A 47 2.97 -0.07 -15.40
CA TRP A 47 2.72 0.63 -14.14
C TRP A 47 2.69 2.14 -14.31
N ARG A 48 3.40 2.75 -15.27
CA ARG A 48 3.27 4.19 -15.58
C ARG A 48 1.89 4.57 -16.12
N ASN A 49 1.35 3.79 -17.06
CA ASN A 49 0.04 4.08 -17.62
C ASN A 49 -1.05 3.84 -16.59
N GLU A 50 -0.97 2.72 -15.88
CA GLU A 50 -1.82 2.46 -14.72
C GLU A 50 -1.66 3.55 -13.66
N MET A 51 -0.46 4.13 -13.48
CA MET A 51 -0.22 5.17 -12.49
C MET A 51 -0.89 6.49 -12.77
N LYS A 52 -1.01 6.89 -14.03
CA LYS A 52 -1.79 8.07 -14.37
C LYS A 52 -3.25 7.89 -13.98
N GLU A 53 -3.76 6.67 -14.02
CA GLU A 53 -5.14 6.35 -13.63
C GLU A 53 -5.26 6.08 -12.12
N ILE A 54 -4.32 5.36 -11.51
CA ILE A 54 -4.17 5.12 -10.07
C ILE A 54 -4.04 6.42 -9.29
N ALA A 55 -3.33 7.43 -9.79
CA ALA A 55 -3.26 8.75 -9.16
C ALA A 55 -4.61 9.47 -9.14
N LYS A 56 -5.58 9.04 -9.96
CA LYS A 56 -6.95 9.57 -10.01
C LYS A 56 -7.94 8.66 -9.27
N LEU A 57 -7.52 7.48 -8.83
CA LEU A 57 -8.37 6.52 -8.16
C LEU A 57 -8.44 6.80 -6.65
N PRO A 58 -9.61 6.67 -6.03
CA PRO A 58 -9.67 6.54 -4.59
C PRO A 58 -9.02 5.20 -4.20
N MET A 59 -7.83 5.27 -3.61
CA MET A 59 -7.21 4.08 -3.02
C MET A 59 -8.04 3.60 -1.82
N PRO A 60 -8.01 2.29 -1.51
CA PRO A 60 -8.61 1.78 -0.29
C PRO A 60 -8.02 2.53 0.91
N ALA A 61 -8.88 3.06 1.79
CA ALA A 61 -8.46 3.94 2.88
C ALA A 61 -7.42 3.31 3.82
N ASN A 62 -7.46 1.99 3.96
CA ASN A 62 -6.56 1.24 4.82
C ASN A 62 -5.29 0.78 4.11
N LEU A 63 -5.13 1.01 2.80
CA LEU A 63 -3.96 0.57 2.05
C LEU A 63 -2.77 1.47 2.37
N LEU A 64 -1.74 0.92 3.02
CA LEU A 64 -0.56 1.66 3.48
C LEU A 64 0.72 1.24 2.76
N HIS A 65 0.77 -0.01 2.30
CA HIS A 65 1.96 -0.58 1.67
C HIS A 65 1.66 -1.25 0.34
N PHE A 66 2.45 -0.89 -0.66
CA PHE A 66 2.46 -1.55 -1.96
C PHE A 66 3.81 -2.25 -2.16
N VAL A 67 3.79 -3.56 -2.37
CA VAL A 67 4.99 -4.37 -2.49
C VAL A 67 5.09 -4.96 -3.90
N PHE A 68 6.08 -4.48 -4.64
CA PHE A 68 6.42 -4.95 -5.96
C PHE A 68 7.43 -6.09 -5.88
N VAL A 69 7.02 -7.28 -6.30
CA VAL A 69 7.92 -8.42 -6.47
C VAL A 69 8.58 -8.31 -7.84
N VAL A 70 9.90 -8.11 -7.86
CA VAL A 70 10.69 -7.84 -9.07
C VAL A 70 11.58 -9.03 -9.42
N GLU A 71 11.79 -9.27 -10.71
CA GLU A 71 12.75 -10.28 -11.13
C GLU A 71 14.20 -9.81 -10.87
N LYS A 72 15.10 -10.76 -10.57
CA LYS A 72 16.51 -10.45 -10.32
C LYS A 72 17.13 -9.84 -11.58
N GLY A 73 17.81 -8.69 -11.44
CA GLY A 73 18.45 -7.99 -12.55
C GLY A 73 17.53 -7.02 -13.30
N TYR A 74 16.28 -6.84 -12.86
CA TYR A 74 15.36 -5.89 -13.48
C TYR A 74 15.68 -4.43 -13.09
N ILE A 75 15.77 -3.54 -14.07
CA ILE A 75 15.95 -2.09 -13.84
C ILE A 75 14.59 -1.46 -13.56
N ILE A 76 14.44 -0.88 -12.38
CA ILE A 76 13.21 -0.24 -11.92
C ILE A 76 13.49 1.26 -11.83
N LYS A 77 12.64 2.11 -12.45
CA LYS A 77 12.65 3.54 -12.10
C LYS A 77 11.75 3.73 -10.90
N ARG A 78 12.33 3.61 -9.71
CA ARG A 78 11.62 3.60 -8.42
C ARG A 78 11.01 4.96 -8.10
N ASP A 79 11.72 6.03 -8.45
CA ASP A 79 11.43 7.39 -8.00
C ASP A 79 10.06 7.89 -8.44
N GLU A 80 9.64 7.56 -9.66
CA GLU A 80 8.32 7.94 -10.18
C GLU A 80 7.21 7.21 -9.43
N LEU A 81 7.36 5.90 -9.22
CA LEU A 81 6.36 5.05 -8.57
C LEU A 81 6.20 5.44 -7.09
N MET A 82 7.32 5.59 -6.39
CA MET A 82 7.33 5.96 -4.98
C MET A 82 6.72 7.35 -4.77
N ARG A 83 6.97 8.30 -5.67
CA ARG A 83 6.39 9.65 -5.57
C ARG A 83 4.88 9.64 -5.74
N GLU A 84 4.33 8.93 -6.73
CA GLU A 84 2.88 8.95 -6.96
C GLU A 84 2.09 8.20 -5.88
N PHE A 85 2.62 7.10 -5.35
CA PHE A 85 2.02 6.44 -4.17
C PHE A 85 2.19 7.25 -2.89
N GLY A 86 3.34 7.92 -2.72
CA GLY A 86 3.59 8.78 -1.55
C GLY A 86 2.62 9.95 -1.45
N LYS A 87 2.16 10.51 -2.58
CA LYS A 87 1.09 11.54 -2.61
C LYS A 87 -0.24 11.04 -2.02
N GLN A 88 -0.44 9.73 -1.98
CA GLN A 88 -1.64 9.07 -1.45
C GLN A 88 -1.39 8.44 -0.07
N GLY A 89 -0.26 8.74 0.58
CA GLY A 89 0.11 8.16 1.87
C GLY A 89 0.58 6.70 1.79
N ILE A 90 0.80 6.16 0.59
CA ILE A 90 1.17 4.74 0.39
C ILE A 90 2.68 4.61 0.23
N SER A 91 3.29 3.75 1.04
CA SER A 91 4.70 3.41 0.91
C SER A 91 4.92 2.29 -0.11
N CYS A 92 5.87 2.49 -1.02
CA CYS A 92 6.23 1.53 -2.05
C CYS A 92 7.52 0.77 -1.74
N HIS A 93 7.46 -0.55 -1.86
CA HIS A 93 8.56 -1.47 -1.59
C HIS A 93 8.86 -2.29 -2.84
N PHE A 94 10.14 -2.54 -3.11
CA PHE A 94 10.57 -3.37 -4.24
C PHE A 94 11.50 -4.47 -3.73
N THR A 95 11.13 -5.73 -3.97
CA THR A 95 11.94 -6.86 -3.53
C THR A 95 11.96 -7.99 -4.55
N THR A 96 13.06 -8.73 -4.60
CA THR A 96 13.14 -9.96 -5.41
C THR A 96 12.50 -11.17 -4.73
N ARG A 97 12.37 -11.11 -3.41
CA ARG A 97 11.78 -12.18 -2.58
C ARG A 97 11.07 -11.57 -1.38
N LEU A 98 9.93 -12.13 -1.03
CA LEU A 98 9.17 -11.72 0.15
C LEU A 98 9.15 -12.89 1.12
N THR A 99 9.76 -12.72 2.29
CA THR A 99 9.69 -13.70 3.36
C THR A 99 8.48 -13.43 4.25
N HIS A 100 8.06 -14.45 5.01
CA HIS A 100 7.02 -14.27 6.02
C HIS A 100 7.41 -13.21 7.06
N ARG A 101 8.70 -13.10 7.39
CA ARG A 101 9.22 -12.08 8.31
C ARG A 101 9.05 -10.68 7.75
N ASP A 102 9.34 -10.47 6.46
CA ASP A 102 9.17 -9.16 5.82
C ASP A 102 7.70 -8.73 5.86
N LEU A 103 6.79 -9.68 5.61
CA LEU A 103 5.34 -9.44 5.71
C LEU A 103 4.92 -9.06 7.12
N LEU A 104 5.38 -9.81 8.13
CA LEU A 104 5.09 -9.50 9.52
C LEU A 104 5.61 -8.10 9.88
N THR A 105 6.85 -7.76 9.50
CA THR A 105 7.40 -6.42 9.78
C THR A 105 6.58 -5.30 9.16
N LEU A 106 6.10 -5.48 7.92
CA LEU A 106 5.22 -4.51 7.27
C LEU A 106 3.87 -4.38 8.00
N VAL A 107 3.31 -5.46 8.53
CA VAL A 107 2.00 -5.45 9.20
C VAL A 107 2.10 -4.99 10.66
N THR A 108 3.14 -5.38 11.38
CA THR A 108 3.35 -5.03 12.80
C THR A 108 3.97 -3.65 12.98
N GLY A 109 4.69 -3.15 11.96
CA GLY A 109 5.13 -1.75 11.95
C GLY A 109 3.94 -0.79 12.04
N LEU A 110 2.82 -1.16 11.42
CA LEU A 110 1.56 -0.40 11.42
C LEU A 110 0.84 -0.41 12.77
N GLU A 111 0.96 -1.50 13.53
CA GLU A 111 0.34 -1.60 14.86
C GLU A 111 0.97 -0.63 15.87
N ARG A 112 2.22 -0.20 15.64
CA ARG A 112 2.91 0.77 16.49
C ARG A 112 2.51 2.21 16.17
N ASP A 113 2.41 2.56 14.89
CA ASP A 113 2.00 3.90 14.45
C ASP A 113 0.51 4.17 14.72
N SER A 114 -0.32 3.12 14.83
CA SER A 114 -1.76 3.23 15.15
C SER A 114 -2.06 3.31 16.66
N GLN A 115 -1.05 3.16 17.53
CA GLN A 115 -1.20 3.22 18.99
C GLN A 115 -0.67 4.52 19.62
N GLU A 116 -0.15 5.47 18.83
CA GLU A 116 0.32 6.77 19.33
C GLU A 116 -0.75 7.88 19.36
N GLU A 117 -2.01 7.61 19.01
CA GLU A 117 -3.11 8.56 19.22
C GLU A 117 -4.17 8.04 20.21
N VAL A 118 -3.79 7.81 21.48
CA VAL A 118 -4.71 7.96 22.63
C VAL A 118 -3.91 8.31 23.91
N ASP A 119 -4.03 9.56 24.35
CA ASP A 119 -4.14 10.05 25.74
C ASP A 119 -4.43 11.56 25.62
N ASP A 120 -5.69 12.00 25.62
CA ASP A 120 -6.64 12.13 26.73
C ASP A 120 -6.44 13.40 27.61
N ASP A 121 -7.49 14.21 27.57
CA ASP A 121 -7.96 15.26 28.48
C ASP A 121 -7.09 16.48 28.84
N GLY A 122 -7.54 17.62 28.30
CA GLY A 122 -7.20 18.93 28.80
C GLY A 122 -7.92 19.25 30.12
N LEU A 123 -7.21 19.92 31.03
CA LEU A 123 -7.75 20.82 32.05
C LEU A 123 -6.64 21.76 32.57
N GLY A 124 -6.87 23.08 32.50
CA GLY A 124 -6.44 24.02 33.55
C GLY A 124 -5.10 24.76 33.41
N GLN A 125 -5.19 25.99 32.88
CA GLN A 125 -4.55 27.25 33.32
C GLN A 125 -3.11 27.31 33.92
N VAL A 126 -2.33 28.25 33.35
CA VAL A 126 -1.53 29.36 33.98
C VAL A 126 -0.93 29.08 35.36
N ILE A 127 0.39 29.17 35.55
CA ILE A 127 1.09 30.37 36.07
C ILE A 127 2.61 30.24 35.83
N ALA A 128 3.20 31.39 35.46
CA ALA A 128 4.64 31.65 35.38
C ALA A 128 5.33 31.61 36.74
N LEU A 129 6.59 31.15 36.78
CA LEU A 129 7.74 31.80 37.42
C LEU A 129 9.03 31.10 36.96
#